data_AF-A0A366KB62-F1
#
_entry.id   AF-A0A366KB62-F1
#
_cell.length_a   1.000
_cell.length_b   1.000
_cell.length_c   1.000
_cell.angle_alpha   90.00
_cell.angle_beta   90.00
_cell.angle_gamma   90.00
#
_symmetry.space_group_name_H-M   'P 1'
#
loop_
_entity.id
_entity.type
_entity.pdbx_description
1 polymer ?
#
loop_
_entity_poly.entity_id
_entity_poly.type
_entity_poly.pdbx_seq_one_letter_code
_entity_poly.pdbx_strand_id
1 'polypeptide(L)' 'MKKDVDRSELTASAIASGHLLYNTKQACEVLGGITGERLAELAGSHAIRIGKKNYYRPEDLVEVRDSLVYGRQS' A
#
# COMPACT_ATOMS: atom_id res chain seq x y z
N MET A 1 -15.93 17.41 -2.91
CA MET A 1 -15.92 15.93 -2.90
C MET A 1 -14.92 15.46 -3.95
N LYS A 2 -13.64 15.27 -3.59
CA LYS A 2 -12.56 14.84 -4.52
C LYS A 2 -11.48 14.04 -3.79
N LYS A 3 -11.84 13.01 -3.00
CA LYS A 3 -10.84 12.16 -2.31
C LYS A 3 -11.10 10.65 -2.34
N ASP A 4 -12.15 10.18 -2.99
CA ASP A 4 -12.48 8.74 -3.02
C ASP A 4 -12.04 8.02 -4.31
N VAL A 5 -11.73 8.78 -5.36
CA VAL A 5 -11.40 8.23 -6.69
C VAL A 5 -10.09 7.43 -6.64
N ASP A 6 -9.08 7.92 -5.90
CA ASP A 6 -7.76 7.30 -5.86
C ASP A 6 -7.71 5.97 -5.06
N ARG A 7 -8.56 5.83 -4.03
CA ARG A 7 -8.71 4.57 -3.27
C ARG A 7 -9.39 3.51 -4.14
N SER A 8 -10.45 3.90 -4.84
CA SER A 8 -11.23 2.97 -5.64
C SER A 8 -10.48 2.50 -6.88
N GLU A 9 -9.64 3.33 -7.50
CA GLU A 9 -8.85 2.93 -8.67
C GLU A 9 -7.74 1.94 -8.33
N LEU A 10 -7.03 2.10 -7.20
CA LEU A 10 -5.97 1.18 -6.81
C LEU A 10 -6.53 -0.21 -6.47
N THR A 11 -7.60 -0.24 -5.69
CA THR A 11 -8.28 -1.49 -5.32
C THR A 11 -8.97 -2.14 -6.53
N ALA A 12 -9.66 -1.35 -7.36
CA ALA A 12 -10.31 -1.89 -8.57
C ALA A 12 -9.29 -2.41 -9.59
N SER A 13 -8.15 -1.73 -9.77
CA SER A 13 -7.07 -2.20 -10.65
C SER A 13 -6.45 -3.49 -10.13
N ALA A 14 -6.19 -3.59 -8.82
CA ALA A 14 -5.68 -4.83 -8.22
C ALA A 14 -6.64 -6.01 -8.39
N ILE A 15 -7.95 -5.80 -8.18
CA ILE A 15 -8.98 -6.83 -8.38
C ILE A 15 -9.09 -7.22 -9.86
N ALA A 16 -9.11 -6.25 -10.78
CA ALA A 16 -9.21 -6.51 -12.22
C ALA A 16 -7.98 -7.23 -12.79
N SER A 17 -6.79 -6.97 -12.24
CA SER A 17 -5.55 -7.66 -12.62
C SER A 17 -5.34 -9.00 -11.89
N GLY A 18 -6.22 -9.39 -10.97
CA GLY A 18 -6.06 -10.59 -10.13
C GLY A 18 -4.89 -10.48 -9.13
N HIS A 19 -4.38 -9.28 -8.90
CA HIS A 19 -3.21 -9.00 -8.09
C HIS A 19 -3.62 -8.78 -6.63
N LEU A 20 -3.90 -9.87 -5.92
CA LEU A 20 -4.42 -9.83 -4.55
C LEU A 20 -3.39 -9.32 -3.52
N LEU A 21 -2.10 -9.49 -3.81
CA LEU A 21 -1.00 -9.23 -2.88
C LEU A 21 0.20 -8.59 -3.59
N TYR A 22 0.67 -7.48 -3.04
CA TYR A 22 1.87 -6.78 -3.48
C TYR A 22 3.04 -7.20 -2.60
N ASN A 23 4.15 -7.66 -3.19
CA ASN A 23 5.38 -7.82 -2.41
C ASN A 23 5.97 -6.45 -2.03
N THR A 24 6.92 -6.42 -1.08
CA THR A 24 7.55 -5.16 -0.62
C THR A 24 8.04 -4.26 -1.76
N LYS A 25 8.65 -4.81 -2.82
CA LYS A 25 9.16 -4.02 -3.94
C LYS A 25 8.01 -3.34 -4.70
N GLN A 26 6.99 -4.12 -5.07
CA GLN A 26 5.83 -3.59 -5.80
C GLN A 26 5.05 -2.57 -4.96
N ALA A 27 4.90 -2.84 -3.67
CA ALA A 27 4.26 -1.91 -2.74
C ALA A 27 5.02 -0.58 -2.67
N CYS A 28 6.35 -0.60 -2.62
CA CYS A 28 7.18 0.60 -2.67
C CYS A 28 6.97 1.39 -3.97
N GLU A 29 6.93 0.71 -5.11
CA GLU A 29 6.68 1.33 -6.43
C GLU A 29 5.30 1.99 -6.48
N VAL A 30 4.26 1.30 -6.01
CA VAL A 30 2.88 1.81 -5.94
C VAL A 30 2.76 3.05 -5.04
N LEU A 31 3.51 3.09 -3.94
CA LEU A 31 3.49 4.18 -2.97
C LEU A 31 4.35 5.38 -3.38
N GLY A 32 4.82 5.44 -4.63
CA GLY A 32 5.64 6.54 -5.13
C GLY A 32 7.13 6.41 -4.84
N GLY A 33 7.64 5.18 -4.70
CA GLY A 33 9.07 4.90 -4.58
C GLY A 33 9.65 5.04 -3.17
N ILE A 34 8.85 4.85 -2.13
CA ILE A 34 9.36 4.85 -0.74
C ILE A 34 10.30 3.65 -0.50
N THR A 35 11.14 3.72 0.54
CA THR A 35 12.00 2.60 0.91
C THR A 35 11.21 1.47 1.56
N GLY A 36 11.71 0.23 1.46
CA GLY A 36 11.10 -0.93 2.11
C GLY A 36 11.04 -0.81 3.63
N GLU A 37 12.00 -0.10 4.24
CA GLU A 37 12.00 0.22 5.67
C GLU A 37 10.86 1.18 6.01
N ARG A 38 10.70 2.26 5.23
CA ARG A 38 9.61 3.21 5.44
C ARG A 38 8.23 2.58 5.23
N LEU A 39 8.13 1.68 4.24
CA LEU A 39 6.95 0.86 4.04
C LEU A 39 6.68 -0.02 5.26
N ALA A 40 7.70 -0.68 5.82
CA ALA A 40 7.52 -1.53 7.00
C ALA A 40 7.11 -0.72 8.24
N GLU A 41 7.64 0.49 8.43
CA GLU A 41 7.21 1.39 9.51
C GLU A 41 5.74 1.80 9.37
N LEU A 42 5.31 2.17 8.17
CA LEU A 42 3.96 2.68 7.92
C LEU A 42 2.92 1.56 7.83
N ALA A 43 3.27 0.45 7.18
CA ALA A 43 2.40 -0.71 7.09
C ALA A 43 2.37 -1.50 8.40
N GLY A 44 3.37 -1.38 9.28
CA GLY A 44 3.38 -2.01 10.60
C GLY A 44 2.93 -3.47 10.59
N SER A 45 1.82 -3.76 11.28
CA SER A 45 1.22 -5.10 11.40
C SER A 45 0.39 -5.56 10.20
N HIS A 46 0.21 -4.72 9.17
CA HIS A 46 -0.54 -5.05 7.95
C HIS A 46 0.26 -5.97 6.99
N ALA A 47 1.56 -6.16 7.24
CA ALA A 47 2.38 -7.06 6.45
C ALA A 47 1.95 -8.54 6.64
N ILE A 48 1.46 -9.15 5.56
CA ILE A 48 1.16 -10.58 5.50
C ILE A 48 2.46 -11.34 5.20
N ARG A 49 2.89 -12.17 6.14
CA ARG A 49 4.10 -12.98 5.97
C ARG A 49 3.76 -14.30 5.30
N ILE A 50 4.31 -14.52 4.10
CA ILE A 50 4.17 -15.79 3.36
C ILE A 50 5.59 -16.33 3.13
N GLY A 51 5.95 -17.37 3.88
CA GLY A 51 7.31 -17.90 3.94
C GLY A 51 8.30 -16.89 4.52
N LYS A 52 9.33 -16.53 3.74
CA LYS A 52 10.36 -15.53 4.13
C LYS A 52 10.09 -14.12 3.59
N LYS A 53 8.97 -13.91 2.89
CA LYS A 53 8.64 -12.64 2.23
C LYS A 53 7.41 -12.00 2.88
N ASN A 54 7.38 -10.67 2.85
CA ASN A 54 6.24 -9.87 3.27
C ASN A 54 5.43 -9.43 2.04
N TYR A 55 4.11 -9.48 2.19
CA TYR A 55 3.13 -9.11 1.20
C TYR A 55 2.12 -8.15 1.81
N TYR A 56 1.54 -7.30 0.99
CA TYR A 56 0.62 -6.24 1.40
C TYR A 56 -0.61 -6.29 0.51
N ARG A 57 -1.80 -6.15 1.10
CA ARG A 57 -3.02 -6.04 0.30
C ARG A 57 -3.11 -4.62 -0.26
N PRO A 58 -3.78 -4.45 -1.41
CA PRO A 58 -4.04 -3.12 -1.97
C PRO A 58 -4.73 -2.19 -0.96
N GLU A 59 -5.67 -2.69 -0.14
CA GLU A 59 -6.35 -1.90 0.90
C GLU A 59 -5.36 -1.31 1.92
N ASP A 60 -4.42 -2.13 2.41
CA ASP A 60 -3.38 -1.72 3.35
C ASP A 60 -2.47 -0.66 2.72
N LEU A 61 -2.13 -0.81 1.44
CA LEU A 61 -1.32 0.19 0.71
C LEU A 61 -2.06 1.51 0.53
N VAL A 62 -3.37 1.52 0.37
CA VAL A 62 -4.13 2.78 0.32
C VAL A 62 -4.06 3.51 1.66
N GLU A 63 -4.15 2.80 2.80
CA GLU A 63 -4.02 3.40 4.12
C GLU A 63 -2.60 3.96 4.38
N VAL A 64 -1.58 3.22 3.94
CA VAL A 64 -0.19 3.67 3.99
C VAL A 64 0.01 4.91 3.13
N ARG A 65 -0.57 4.95 1.92
CA ARG A 65 -0.51 6.11 1.03
C ARG A 65 -1.22 7.32 1.62
N ASP A 66 -2.39 7.13 2.21
CA ASP A 66 -3.13 8.20 2.87
C ASP A 66 -2.29 8.80 4.01
N SER A 67 -1.64 7.95 4.81
CA SER A 67 -0.70 8.37 5.84
C SER A 67 0.52 9.12 5.28
N LEU A 68 1.04 8.74 4.11
CA LEU A 68 2.14 9.45 3.45
C LEU A 68 1.73 10.84 2.96
N VAL A 69 0.53 10.96 2.38
CA VAL A 69 0.05 12.20 1.77
C VAL A 69 -0.50 13.17 2.81
N TYR A 70 -1.19 12.66 3.83
CA TYR A 70 -1.93 13.47 4.82
C TYR A 70 -1.36 13.41 6.24
N GLY A 71 -0.44 12.50 6.55
CA GLY A 71 0.18 12.36 7.89
C GLY A 71 1.16 13.48 8.26
N ARG A 72 1.23 14.57 7.50
CA ARG A 72 2.03 15.77 7.81
C ARG A 72 1.18 16.87 8.43
N GLN A 73 0.41 16.58 9.49
CA GLN A 73 -0.17 17.58 10.38
C GLN A 73 -0.28 17.03 11.82
N SER A 74 0.75 17.27 12.61
CA SER A 74 0.67 17.54 14.07
C SER A 74 1.99 18.18 14.50
#